data_AF-U2PSQ9-F1
#
_entry.id   AF-U2PSQ9-F1
#
_cell.length_a   1.000
_cell.length_b   1.000
_cell.length_c   1.000
_cell.angle_alpha   90.00
_cell.angle_beta   90.00
_cell.angle_gamma   90.00
#
_symmetry.space_group_name_H-M   'P 1'
#
loop_
_entity.id
_entity.type
_entity.pdbx_description
1 polymer ?
#
loop_
_entity_poly.entity_id
_entity_poly.type
_entity_poly.pdbx_seq_one_letter_code
_entity_poly.pdbx_strand_id
1 'polypeptide(L)'
;MVKFHANGLKRIMLEKKLTENELATMSKINSQVVRQLIEGSIEISAKNILILKKVLDTTFEHLIFNETREPICLNLEFLTTDQITELIILESNFKKLSLKNVTIYASNLKESTIKEEFDLSNNIYFIRKFLLGLTQEQFSSILNVSKTSVYGWEAGLSKPTFSHLFSISKLTGFTIDCLYGNTDDLEISAFGLDNDMYDIIARIIKHYESE
;
A
#
# COMPACT_ATOMS: atom_id res chain seq x y z
N MET A 1 14.44 -4.68 9.40
CA MET A 1 14.53 -3.23 9.74
C MET A 1 14.66 -2.48 8.42
N VAL A 2 13.57 -1.87 7.95
CA VAL A 2 13.53 -1.20 6.64
C VAL A 2 14.04 0.22 6.82
N LYS A 3 15.20 0.53 6.25
CA LYS A 3 15.70 1.90 6.23
C LYS A 3 14.78 2.75 5.36
N PHE A 4 14.23 3.82 5.93
CA PHE A 4 13.60 4.87 5.15
C PHE A 4 14.65 5.45 4.20
N HIS A 5 14.50 5.19 2.91
CA HIS A 5 15.35 5.80 1.91
C HIS A 5 14.74 7.16 1.56
N ALA A 6 15.32 8.23 2.11
CA ALA A 6 14.88 9.61 1.93
C ALA A 6 14.89 10.12 0.48
N ASN A 7 15.12 9.25 -0.50
CA ASN A 7 15.17 9.57 -1.92
C ASN A 7 13.84 10.17 -2.39
N GLY A 8 12.70 9.61 -1.95
CA GLY A 8 11.37 10.14 -2.29
C GLY A 8 11.17 11.54 -1.71
N LEU A 9 11.40 11.70 -0.40
CA LEU A 9 11.34 13.01 0.26
C LEU A 9 12.24 14.07 -0.41
N LYS A 10 13.50 13.73 -0.73
CA LYS A 10 14.42 14.64 -1.43
C LYS A 10 13.92 15.04 -2.81
N ARG A 11 13.39 14.08 -3.58
CA ARG A 11 12.84 14.35 -4.92
C ARG A 11 11.65 15.30 -4.82
N ILE A 12 10.69 15.01 -3.94
CA ILE A 12 9.50 15.85 -3.74
C ILE A 12 9.90 17.28 -3.34
N MET A 13 10.87 17.42 -2.44
CA MET A 13 11.39 18.73 -2.04
C MET A 13 12.01 19.48 -3.23
N LEU A 14 12.77 18.78 -4.09
CA LEU A 14 13.35 19.37 -5.29
C LEU A 14 12.27 19.84 -6.29
N GLU A 15 11.29 18.99 -6.57
CA GLU A 15 10.18 19.27 -7.50
C GLU A 15 9.34 20.46 -7.03
N LYS A 16 9.03 20.51 -5.74
CA LYS A 16 8.26 21.60 -5.12
C LYS A 16 9.11 22.81 -4.75
N LYS A 17 10.43 22.78 -5.03
CA LYS A 17 11.41 23.83 -4.70
C LYS A 17 11.39 24.24 -3.22
N LEU A 18 11.23 23.25 -2.33
CA LEU A 18 11.13 23.44 -0.89
C LEU A 18 12.48 23.30 -0.19
N THR A 19 12.73 24.17 0.78
CA THR A 19 13.87 24.08 1.70
C THR A 19 13.54 23.23 2.94
N GLU A 20 14.57 22.78 3.66
CA GLU A 20 14.41 22.05 4.93
C GLU A 20 13.60 22.85 5.97
N ASN A 21 13.83 24.17 6.03
CA ASN A 21 13.18 25.06 6.99
C ASN A 21 11.71 25.30 6.64
N GLU A 22 11.38 25.44 5.36
CA GLU A 22 9.99 25.54 4.90
C GLU A 22 9.25 24.24 5.22
N LEU A 23 9.84 23.09 4.92
CA LEU A 23 9.24 21.80 5.26
C LEU A 23 9.02 21.64 6.77
N ALA A 24 10.00 21.99 7.60
CA ALA A 24 9.86 21.96 9.05
C ALA A 24 8.73 22.87 9.54
N THR A 25 8.60 24.06 8.96
CA THR A 25 7.56 25.03 9.30
C THR A 25 6.16 24.51 8.90
N MET A 26 6.01 24.03 7.67
CA MET A 26 4.74 23.52 7.14
C MET A 26 4.28 22.26 7.87
N SER A 27 5.21 21.35 8.18
CA SER A 27 4.93 20.08 8.88
C SER A 27 4.85 20.22 10.39
N LYS A 28 5.32 21.33 10.97
CA LYS A 28 5.52 21.51 12.40
C LYS A 28 6.41 20.40 13.01
N ILE A 29 7.26 19.78 12.19
CA ILE A 29 8.28 18.83 12.63
C ILE A 29 9.53 19.63 12.98
N ASN A 30 10.21 19.22 14.06
CA ASN A 30 11.47 19.85 14.45
C ASN A 30 12.48 19.82 13.29
N SER A 31 13.16 20.93 13.02
CA SER A 31 14.09 21.06 11.89
C SER A 31 15.25 20.05 11.93
N GLN A 32 15.74 19.70 13.12
CA GLN A 32 16.75 18.66 13.28
C GLN A 32 16.21 17.28 12.86
N VAL A 33 14.95 16.98 13.19
CA VAL A 33 14.30 15.74 12.76
C VAL A 33 14.11 15.73 11.25
N VAL A 34 13.67 16.85 10.64
CA VAL A 34 13.57 16.95 9.17
C VAL A 34 14.92 16.72 8.49
N ARG A 35 15.99 17.34 9.00
CA ARG A 35 17.34 17.12 8.48
C ARG A 35 17.76 15.65 8.59
N GLN A 36 17.57 15.04 9.75
CA GLN A 36 17.91 13.62 9.95
C GLN A 36 17.09 12.68 9.04
N LEU A 37 15.83 13.01 8.79
CA LEU A 37 14.99 12.28 7.83
C LEU A 37 15.55 12.39 6.41
N ILE A 38 15.96 13.58 5.97
CA ILE A 38 16.56 13.83 4.66
C ILE A 38 17.91 13.09 4.54
N GLU A 39 18.73 13.12 5.58
CA GLU A 39 20.01 12.39 5.62
C GLU A 39 19.81 10.86 5.65
N GLY A 40 18.60 10.38 5.99
CA GLY A 40 18.32 8.96 6.20
C GLY A 40 19.00 8.41 7.46
N SER A 41 19.32 9.29 8.42
CA SER A 41 20.00 8.94 9.67
C SER A 41 19.06 8.45 10.77
N ILE A 42 17.74 8.61 10.58
CA ILE A 42 16.70 8.07 11.47
C ILE A 42 15.61 7.33 10.69
N GLU A 43 14.91 6.42 11.37
CA GLU A 43 13.65 5.87 10.86
C GLU A 43 12.54 6.90 10.95
N ILE A 44 11.66 6.92 9.95
CA ILE A 44 10.51 7.80 9.93
C ILE A 44 9.35 7.17 10.71
N SER A 45 8.74 7.93 11.63
CA SER A 45 7.56 7.47 12.37
C SER A 45 6.29 7.57 11.52
N ALA A 46 5.32 6.67 11.72
CA ALA A 46 4.03 6.71 11.03
C ALA A 46 3.35 8.10 11.11
N LYS A 47 3.45 8.74 12.27
CA LYS A 47 2.95 10.11 12.49
C LYS A 47 3.61 11.12 11.56
N ASN A 48 4.94 11.09 11.44
CA ASN A 48 5.67 12.02 10.58
C ASN A 48 5.35 11.75 9.10
N ILE A 49 5.20 10.50 8.69
CA ILE A 49 4.82 10.17 7.31
C ILE A 49 3.44 10.73 6.99
N LEU A 50 2.45 10.55 7.87
CA LEU A 50 1.10 11.11 7.66
C LEU A 50 1.12 12.63 7.52
N ILE A 51 1.90 13.30 8.38
CA ILE A 51 2.08 14.75 8.33
C ILE A 51 2.74 15.16 7.02
N LEU A 52 3.85 14.53 6.64
CA LEU A 52 4.59 14.85 5.42
C LEU A 52 3.76 14.56 4.18
N LYS A 53 3.07 13.42 4.11
CA LYS A 53 2.12 13.08 3.04
C LYS A 53 1.13 14.23 2.84
N LYS A 54 0.47 14.65 3.91
CA LYS A 54 -0.55 15.70 3.88
C LYS A 54 0.01 17.07 3.48
N VAL A 55 1.16 17.44 4.03
CA VAL A 55 1.77 18.75 3.80
C VAL A 55 2.38 18.87 2.41
N LEU A 56 2.96 17.77 1.93
CA LEU A 56 3.58 17.71 0.61
C LEU A 56 2.56 17.38 -0.48
N ASP A 57 1.33 16.99 -0.14
CA ASP A 57 0.29 16.58 -1.08
C ASP A 57 0.84 15.52 -2.07
N THR A 58 1.14 14.35 -1.51
CA THR A 58 1.82 13.24 -2.19
C THR A 58 1.27 11.90 -1.72
N THR A 59 1.54 10.82 -2.45
CA THR A 59 1.25 9.45 -2.00
C THR A 59 2.34 8.92 -1.06
N PHE A 60 2.02 7.84 -0.32
CA PHE A 60 3.06 7.10 0.42
C PHE A 60 4.15 6.59 -0.52
N GLU A 61 3.78 6.12 -1.70
CA GLU A 61 4.69 5.49 -2.65
C GLU A 61 5.73 6.48 -3.17
N HIS A 62 5.31 7.69 -3.53
CA HIS A 62 6.25 8.72 -3.94
C HIS A 62 7.14 9.15 -2.78
N LEU A 63 6.57 9.34 -1.59
CA LEU A 63 7.31 9.76 -0.41
C LEU A 63 8.38 8.74 0.02
N ILE A 64 8.10 7.45 -0.11
CA ILE A 64 8.89 6.38 0.50
C ILE A 64 9.70 5.59 -0.54
N PHE A 65 9.09 5.30 -1.69
CA PHE A 65 9.73 4.54 -2.76
C PHE A 65 10.36 5.42 -3.85
N ASN A 66 10.12 6.74 -3.84
CA ASN A 66 10.49 7.64 -4.94
C ASN A 66 9.83 7.24 -6.28
N GLU A 67 8.65 6.61 -6.20
CA GLU A 67 7.83 6.26 -7.34
C GLU A 67 7.01 7.48 -7.77
N THR A 68 7.13 7.89 -9.03
CA THR A 68 6.50 9.11 -9.54
C THR A 68 5.25 8.83 -10.37
N ARG A 69 4.98 7.56 -10.70
CA ARG A 69 3.72 7.17 -11.34
C ARG A 69 2.60 7.16 -10.31
N GLU A 70 1.45 7.66 -10.74
CA GLU A 70 0.24 7.56 -9.93
C GLU A 70 -0.14 6.09 -9.71
N PRO A 71 -0.70 5.74 -8.54
CA PRO A 71 -1.30 4.44 -8.34
C PRO A 71 -2.42 4.19 -9.36
N ILE A 72 -2.59 2.93 -9.77
CA ILE A 72 -3.72 2.57 -10.61
C ILE A 72 -4.89 2.26 -9.67
N CYS A 73 -5.90 3.14 -9.70
CA CYS A 73 -7.10 2.98 -8.89
C CYS A 73 -8.10 2.06 -9.58
N LEU A 74 -8.71 1.17 -8.80
CA LEU A 74 -9.77 0.27 -9.23
C LEU A 74 -10.96 0.46 -8.31
N ASN A 75 -12.03 1.07 -8.80
CA ASN A 75 -13.23 1.27 -8.00
C ASN A 75 -14.07 -0.02 -7.95
N LEU A 76 -14.25 -0.57 -6.75
CA LEU A 76 -14.93 -1.84 -6.55
C LEU A 76 -16.46 -1.76 -6.69
N GLU A 77 -17.06 -0.57 -6.64
CA GLU A 77 -18.51 -0.39 -6.77
C GLU A 77 -19.02 -0.66 -8.18
N PHE A 78 -18.18 -0.44 -9.19
CA PHE A 78 -18.53 -0.65 -10.60
C PHE A 78 -18.21 -2.06 -11.10
N LEU A 79 -17.66 -2.92 -10.26
CA LEU A 79 -17.22 -4.26 -10.67
C LEU A 79 -18.15 -5.34 -10.17
N THR A 80 -18.43 -6.29 -11.05
CA THR A 80 -19.09 -7.54 -10.66
C THR A 80 -18.16 -8.40 -9.80
N THR A 81 -18.73 -9.31 -9.01
CA THR A 81 -17.97 -10.26 -8.20
C THR A 81 -17.01 -11.11 -9.03
N ASP A 82 -17.39 -11.44 -10.27
CA ASP A 82 -16.57 -12.22 -11.20
C ASP A 82 -15.36 -11.42 -11.70
N GLN A 83 -15.55 -10.15 -12.07
CA GLN A 83 -14.46 -9.25 -12.51
C GLN A 83 -13.47 -8.96 -11.37
N ILE A 84 -13.97 -8.74 -10.14
CA ILE A 84 -13.11 -8.58 -8.95
C ILE A 84 -12.26 -9.84 -8.75
N THR A 85 -12.87 -11.02 -8.87
CA THR A 85 -12.16 -12.30 -8.73
C THR A 85 -11.07 -12.45 -9.79
N GLU A 86 -11.37 -12.09 -11.05
CA GLU A 86 -10.42 -12.19 -12.16
C GLU A 86 -9.23 -11.24 -11.99
N LEU A 87 -9.46 -10.00 -11.55
CA LEU A 87 -8.39 -9.03 -11.27
C LEU A 87 -7.47 -9.46 -10.14
N ILE A 88 -8.03 -10.04 -9.06
CA ILE A 88 -7.26 -10.60 -7.94
C ILE A 88 -6.39 -11.77 -8.41
N ILE A 89 -6.93 -12.63 -9.29
CA ILE A 89 -6.21 -13.75 -9.88
C ILE A 89 -5.08 -13.25 -10.80
N LEU A 90 -5.35 -12.23 -11.62
CA LEU A 90 -4.34 -11.63 -12.50
C LEU A 90 -3.18 -11.05 -11.68
N GLU A 91 -3.43 -10.24 -10.64
CA GLU A 91 -2.40 -9.66 -9.77
C GLU A 91 -1.57 -10.74 -9.04
N SER A 92 -2.23 -11.78 -8.53
CA SER A 92 -1.56 -12.96 -7.95
C SER A 92 -0.68 -13.73 -8.95
N ASN A 93 -1.08 -13.74 -10.23
CA ASN A 93 -0.34 -14.36 -11.33
C ASN A 93 0.77 -13.45 -11.89
N PHE A 94 0.68 -12.12 -11.75
CA PHE A 94 1.75 -11.18 -12.13
C PHE A 94 2.99 -11.36 -11.24
N LYS A 95 2.86 -11.84 -10.00
CA LYS A 95 4.01 -12.28 -9.18
C LYS A 95 4.66 -13.61 -9.65
N LYS A 96 4.06 -14.32 -10.61
CA LYS A 96 4.44 -15.68 -11.04
C LYS A 96 4.34 -15.92 -12.55
N LEU A 97 4.92 -15.03 -13.36
CA LEU A 97 5.07 -15.27 -14.81
C LEU A 97 6.11 -16.37 -15.13
N SER A 98 5.64 -17.62 -15.04
CA SER A 98 5.92 -18.77 -15.92
C SER A 98 4.65 -19.62 -15.94
N LEU A 99 3.80 -19.36 -16.92
CA LEU A 99 2.46 -19.94 -17.12
C LEU A 99 2.46 -21.47 -17.13
N LYS A 100 1.71 -22.08 -16.20
CA LYS A 100 0.99 -23.36 -16.38
C LYS A 100 0.02 -23.64 -15.22
N ASN A 101 -1.25 -23.83 -15.56
CA ASN A 101 -2.37 -24.41 -14.79
C ASN A 101 -3.09 -23.49 -13.78
N VAL A 102 -4.17 -22.88 -14.27
CA VAL A 102 -5.18 -22.12 -13.52
C VAL A 102 -6.21 -23.07 -12.88
N THR A 103 -6.57 -22.87 -11.62
CA THR A 103 -7.84 -23.35 -11.03
C THR A 103 -8.32 -22.39 -9.93
N ILE A 104 -9.62 -22.07 -9.98
CA ILE A 104 -10.38 -20.98 -9.35
C ILE A 104 -10.88 -21.33 -7.93
N TYR A 105 -11.04 -20.34 -7.03
CA TYR A 105 -12.13 -20.33 -6.03
C TYR A 105 -12.59 -18.90 -5.67
N ALA A 106 -13.90 -18.66 -5.79
CA ALA A 106 -14.63 -17.51 -5.27
C ALA A 106 -15.71 -17.99 -4.28
N SER A 107 -15.81 -17.34 -3.13
CA SER A 107 -17.07 -17.16 -2.39
C SER A 107 -16.85 -16.20 -1.22
N ASN A 108 -17.74 -15.20 -1.14
CA ASN A 108 -18.03 -14.30 -0.01
C ASN A 108 -17.46 -12.88 -0.14
N LEU A 109 -18.05 -12.09 -1.05
CA LEU A 109 -18.10 -10.64 -0.89
C LEU A 109 -19.52 -10.23 -0.47
N LYS A 110 -19.57 -9.60 0.70
CA LYS A 110 -20.65 -8.83 1.36
C LYS A 110 -21.62 -9.58 2.29
N GLU A 111 -21.44 -9.33 3.59
CA GLU A 111 -22.51 -8.90 4.51
C GLU A 111 -21.90 -8.18 5.72
N SER A 112 -22.09 -6.85 5.84
CA SER A 112 -22.53 -6.12 7.06
C SER A 112 -22.19 -4.60 7.05
N THR A 113 -23.20 -3.81 6.69
CA THR A 113 -23.72 -2.55 7.28
C THR A 113 -22.94 -1.78 8.38
N ILE A 114 -22.48 -0.55 8.05
CA ILE A 114 -22.39 0.74 8.84
C ILE A 114 -21.57 0.71 10.16
N LYS A 115 -20.52 1.52 10.48
CA LYS A 115 -20.20 2.96 10.30
C LYS A 115 -18.72 3.25 10.66
N GLU A 116 -18.12 4.25 10.01
CA GLU A 116 -17.01 5.14 10.45
C GLU A 116 -16.07 4.67 11.58
N GLU A 117 -15.12 3.79 11.28
CA GLU A 117 -13.75 3.88 11.81
C GLU A 117 -12.81 3.11 10.87
N PHE A 118 -11.63 3.67 10.63
CA PHE A 118 -10.51 3.05 9.92
C PHE A 118 -10.35 1.55 10.24
N ASP A 119 -10.51 0.66 9.25
CA ASP A 119 -10.40 -0.78 9.48
C ASP A 119 -9.22 -1.45 8.75
N LEU A 120 -8.03 -0.98 9.11
CA LEU A 120 -6.77 -1.62 8.74
C LEU A 120 -6.74 -3.11 9.10
N SER A 121 -7.45 -3.52 10.15
CA SER A 121 -7.52 -4.92 10.59
C SER A 121 -8.20 -5.78 9.53
N ASN A 122 -9.36 -5.34 9.04
CA ASN A 122 -10.09 -6.00 7.95
C ASN A 122 -9.31 -5.96 6.64
N ASN A 123 -8.65 -4.84 6.31
CA ASN A 123 -7.84 -4.75 5.10
C ASN A 123 -6.68 -5.76 5.11
N ILE A 124 -5.95 -5.87 6.22
CA ILE A 124 -4.85 -6.84 6.37
C ILE A 124 -5.37 -8.28 6.30
N TYR A 125 -6.48 -8.57 6.99
CA TYR A 125 -7.11 -9.88 6.94
C TYR A 125 -7.54 -10.25 5.52
N PHE A 126 -8.20 -9.32 4.82
CA PHE A 126 -8.70 -9.52 3.48
C PHE A 126 -7.55 -9.84 2.51
N ILE A 127 -6.52 -9.00 2.53
CA ILE A 127 -5.32 -9.16 1.71
C ILE A 127 -4.63 -10.48 2.00
N ARG A 128 -4.35 -10.81 3.26
CA ARG A 128 -3.67 -12.07 3.60
C ARG A 128 -4.48 -13.28 3.12
N LYS A 129 -5.76 -13.31 3.49
CA LYS A 129 -6.57 -14.52 3.36
C LYS A 129 -7.09 -14.72 1.94
N PHE A 130 -7.63 -13.67 1.32
CA PHE A 130 -8.34 -13.79 0.06
C PHE A 130 -7.47 -13.44 -1.13
N LEU A 131 -6.60 -12.43 -1.01
CA LEU A 131 -5.70 -12.08 -2.13
C LEU A 131 -4.48 -13.01 -2.17
N LEU A 132 -3.80 -13.19 -1.05
CA LEU A 132 -2.58 -13.99 -1.01
C LEU A 132 -2.82 -15.49 -0.75
N GLY A 133 -4.00 -15.88 -0.25
CA GLY A 133 -4.31 -17.27 0.10
C GLY A 133 -3.44 -17.85 1.22
N LEU A 134 -2.88 -16.99 2.09
CA LEU A 134 -1.90 -17.40 3.11
C LEU A 134 -2.54 -17.65 4.47
N THR A 135 -1.98 -18.59 5.21
CA THR A 135 -2.24 -18.71 6.66
C THR A 135 -1.56 -17.58 7.43
N GLN A 136 -2.02 -17.28 8.66
CA GLN A 136 -1.35 -16.30 9.53
C GLN A 136 0.12 -16.65 9.79
N GLU A 137 0.46 -17.94 9.89
CA GLU A 137 1.83 -18.43 10.08
C GLU A 137 2.72 -18.14 8.86
N GLN A 138 2.24 -18.43 7.65
CA GLN A 138 2.97 -18.15 6.42
C GLN A 138 3.17 -16.65 6.23
N PHE A 139 2.12 -15.86 6.47
CA PHE A 139 2.20 -14.40 6.35
C PHE A 139 3.15 -13.80 7.38
N SER A 140 3.11 -14.25 8.64
CA SER A 140 4.04 -13.79 9.67
C SER A 140 5.48 -14.17 9.35
N SER A 141 5.70 -15.37 8.80
CA SER A 141 7.02 -15.81 8.36
C SER A 141 7.59 -14.95 7.22
N ILE A 142 6.78 -14.64 6.19
CA ILE A 142 7.19 -13.78 5.08
C ILE A 142 7.51 -12.36 5.56
N LEU A 143 6.69 -11.82 6.46
CA LEU A 143 6.89 -10.48 7.05
C LEU A 143 7.96 -10.44 8.15
N ASN A 144 8.52 -11.60 8.52
CA ASN A 144 9.46 -11.76 9.62
C ASN A 144 8.96 -11.16 10.95
N VAL A 145 7.72 -11.49 11.30
CA VAL A 145 7.06 -11.13 12.57
C VAL A 145 6.49 -12.38 13.24
N SER A 146 6.04 -12.26 14.49
CA SER A 146 5.36 -13.38 15.15
C SER A 146 3.94 -13.57 14.59
N LYS A 147 3.45 -14.81 14.56
CA LYS A 147 2.04 -15.12 14.27
C LYS A 147 1.09 -14.35 15.18
N THR A 148 1.45 -14.19 16.45
CA THR A 148 0.66 -13.42 17.44
C THR A 148 0.52 -11.96 17.03
N SER A 149 1.55 -11.37 16.40
CA SER A 149 1.48 -10.00 15.85
C SER A 149 0.45 -9.92 14.73
N VAL A 150 0.48 -10.84 13.77
CA VAL A 150 -0.50 -10.89 12.68
C VAL A 150 -1.92 -11.07 13.21
N TYR A 151 -2.13 -12.00 14.14
CA TYR A 151 -3.42 -12.17 14.80
C TYR A 151 -3.88 -10.87 15.48
N GLY A 152 -2.98 -10.22 16.22
CA GLY A 152 -3.28 -8.96 16.89
C GLY A 152 -3.65 -7.83 15.93
N TRP A 153 -3.06 -7.79 14.72
CA TRP A 153 -3.42 -6.81 13.69
C TRP A 153 -4.80 -7.09 13.11
N GLU A 154 -5.09 -8.34 12.73
CA GLU A 154 -6.36 -8.72 12.10
C GLU A 154 -7.55 -8.68 13.05
N ALA A 155 -7.31 -8.87 14.35
CA ALA A 155 -8.32 -8.74 15.39
C ALA A 155 -8.47 -7.30 15.91
N GLY A 156 -7.72 -6.32 15.38
CA GLY A 156 -7.74 -4.94 15.84
C GLY A 156 -7.15 -4.71 17.24
N LEU A 157 -6.48 -5.71 17.82
CA LEU A 157 -5.89 -5.65 19.17
C LEU A 157 -4.58 -4.87 19.22
N SER A 158 -3.90 -4.73 18.08
CA SER A 158 -2.66 -3.98 17.93
C SER A 158 -2.53 -3.45 16.50
N LYS A 159 -1.71 -2.42 16.30
CA LYS A 159 -1.48 -1.84 14.96
C LYS A 159 -0.10 -2.24 14.43
N PRO A 160 0.02 -2.61 13.15
CA PRO A 160 1.33 -2.78 12.52
C PRO A 160 2.10 -1.46 12.55
N THR A 161 3.42 -1.56 12.66
CA THR A 161 4.29 -0.40 12.43
C THR A 161 4.25 -0.04 10.95
N PHE A 162 4.69 1.18 10.63
CA PHE A 162 4.82 1.58 9.25
C PHE A 162 5.79 0.69 8.45
N SER A 163 6.86 0.20 9.08
CA SER A 163 7.78 -0.75 8.45
C SER A 163 7.08 -2.06 8.08
N HIS A 164 6.07 -2.49 8.84
CA HIS A 164 5.27 -3.67 8.49
C HIS A 164 4.34 -3.34 7.32
N LEU A 165 3.66 -2.19 7.32
CA LEU A 165 2.80 -1.74 6.21
C LEU A 165 3.57 -1.65 4.89
N PHE A 166 4.77 -1.08 4.93
CA PHE A 166 5.69 -1.06 3.80
C PHE A 166 6.03 -2.47 3.29
N SER A 167 6.24 -3.42 4.20
CA SER A 167 6.53 -4.81 3.82
C SER A 167 5.32 -5.49 3.19
N ILE A 168 4.11 -5.20 3.71
CA ILE A 168 2.84 -5.67 3.14
C ILE A 168 2.63 -5.07 1.75
N SER A 169 2.81 -3.76 1.58
CA SER A 169 2.71 -3.09 0.28
C SER A 169 3.66 -3.70 -0.75
N LYS A 170 4.93 -3.94 -0.39
CA LYS A 170 5.87 -4.64 -1.27
C LYS A 170 5.46 -6.08 -1.61
N LEU A 171 4.97 -6.81 -0.62
CA LEU A 171 4.52 -8.20 -0.80
C LEU A 171 3.27 -8.29 -1.68
N THR A 172 2.42 -7.27 -1.63
CA THR A 172 1.08 -7.32 -2.20
C THR A 172 0.95 -6.49 -3.47
N GLY A 173 1.79 -5.49 -3.69
CA GLY A 173 1.61 -4.54 -4.79
C GLY A 173 0.52 -3.51 -4.54
N PHE A 174 -0.19 -3.53 -3.41
CA PHE A 174 -1.16 -2.47 -3.06
C PHE A 174 -0.45 -1.27 -2.42
N THR A 175 -1.02 -0.08 -2.60
CA THR A 175 -0.51 1.12 -1.94
C THR A 175 -0.69 1.02 -0.43
N ILE A 176 0.18 1.69 0.31
CA ILE A 176 -0.02 1.86 1.75
C ILE A 176 -1.28 2.71 2.01
N ASP A 177 -1.62 3.60 1.08
CA ASP A 177 -2.85 4.39 1.12
C ASP A 177 -4.09 3.48 1.11
N CYS A 178 -4.14 2.42 0.30
CA CYS A 178 -5.21 1.42 0.31
C CYS A 178 -5.26 0.61 1.61
N LEU A 179 -4.10 0.29 2.21
CA LEU A 179 -4.06 -0.37 3.52
C LEU A 179 -4.64 0.53 4.63
N TYR A 180 -4.36 1.83 4.54
CA TYR A 180 -4.70 2.85 5.54
C TYR A 180 -6.01 3.61 5.23
N GLY A 181 -6.59 3.38 4.07
CA GLY A 181 -7.74 4.09 3.56
C GLY A 181 -9.02 3.31 3.79
N ASN A 182 -10.12 4.03 3.98
CA ASN A 182 -11.45 3.50 3.75
C ASN A 182 -11.85 3.96 2.35
N THR A 183 -11.15 3.43 1.36
CA THR A 183 -11.42 3.70 -0.06
C THR A 183 -12.30 2.58 -0.57
N ASP A 184 -13.35 2.93 -1.31
CA ASP A 184 -14.08 1.96 -2.14
C ASP A 184 -13.23 1.50 -3.34
N ASP A 185 -12.00 2.01 -3.43
CA ASP A 185 -11.01 1.73 -4.46
C ASP A 185 -9.87 0.84 -3.91
N LEU A 186 -9.48 -0.17 -4.69
CA LEU A 186 -8.16 -0.79 -4.53
C LEU A 186 -7.14 0.02 -5.34
N GLU A 187 -6.05 0.43 -4.69
CA GLU A 187 -4.98 1.16 -5.36
C GLU A 187 -3.77 0.25 -5.55
N ILE A 188 -3.39 0.01 -6.80
CA ILE A 188 -2.19 -0.75 -7.15
C ILE A 188 -1.01 0.21 -7.16
N SER A 189 -0.02 -0.10 -6.34
CA SER A 189 1.27 0.59 -6.33
C SER A 189 1.98 0.38 -7.65
N ALA A 190 2.41 1.48 -8.28
CA ALA A 190 3.27 1.42 -9.46
C ALA A 190 4.70 0.95 -9.13
N PHE A 191 5.03 0.82 -7.84
CA PHE A 191 6.38 0.51 -7.39
C PHE A 191 6.89 -0.81 -7.98
N GLY A 192 8.00 -0.73 -8.70
CA GLY A 192 8.66 -1.90 -9.28
C GLY A 192 8.04 -2.40 -10.58
N LEU A 193 6.98 -1.76 -11.09
CA LEU A 193 6.49 -1.99 -12.45
C LEU A 193 7.40 -1.28 -13.46
N ASP A 194 7.59 -1.82 -14.65
CA ASP A 194 8.11 -1.03 -15.77
C ASP A 194 6.94 -0.31 -16.50
N ASN A 195 7.24 0.47 -17.54
CA ASN A 195 6.21 1.20 -18.28
C ASN A 195 5.25 0.26 -19.00
N ASP A 196 5.76 -0.83 -19.58
CA ASP A 196 4.95 -1.77 -20.35
C ASP A 196 3.95 -2.50 -19.43
N MET A 197 4.42 -2.98 -18.27
CA MET A 197 3.56 -3.62 -17.26
C MET A 197 2.52 -2.65 -16.71
N TYR A 198 2.92 -1.40 -16.43
CA TYR A 198 2.00 -0.37 -15.96
C TYR A 198 0.88 -0.12 -16.98
N ASP A 199 1.23 0.06 -18.26
CA ASP A 199 0.27 0.31 -19.34
C ASP A 199 -0.66 -0.90 -19.55
N ILE A 200 -0.14 -2.12 -19.43
CA ILE A 200 -0.95 -3.34 -19.52
C ILE A 200 -1.99 -3.39 -18.38
N ILE A 201 -1.56 -3.17 -17.13
CA ILE A 201 -2.46 -3.20 -15.98
C ILE A 201 -3.52 -2.10 -16.08
N ALA A 202 -3.11 -0.88 -16.44
CA ALA A 202 -4.03 0.24 -16.63
C ALA A 202 -5.09 -0.05 -17.70
N ARG A 203 -4.69 -0.70 -18.81
CA ARG A 203 -5.63 -1.11 -19.87
C ARG A 203 -6.60 -2.19 -19.41
N ILE A 204 -6.14 -3.18 -18.65
CA ILE A 204 -6.98 -4.25 -18.10
C ILE A 204 -8.03 -3.64 -17.17
N ILE A 205 -7.61 -2.79 -16.23
CA ILE A 205 -8.53 -2.13 -15.29
C ILE A 205 -9.59 -1.31 -16.04
N LYS A 206 -9.16 -0.48 -16.98
CA LYS A 206 -10.07 0.34 -17.77
C LYS A 206 -11.08 -0.48 -18.58
N HIS A 207 -10.71 -1.68 -19.03
CA HIS A 207 -11.63 -2.57 -19.73
C HIS A 207 -12.79 -2.99 -18.81
N TYR A 208 -12.48 -3.43 -17.58
CA TYR A 208 -13.50 -3.86 -16.62
C TYR A 208 -14.37 -2.71 -16.09
N GLU A 209 -13.83 -1.49 -15.97
CA GLU A 209 -14.62 -0.31 -15.57
C GLU A 209 -15.63 0.12 -16.65
N SER A 210 -15.50 -0.39 -17.88
CA SER A 210 -16.34 0.00 -19.03
C SER A 210 -17.42 -1.01 -19.40
N GLU A 211 -17.43 -2.19 -18.77
CA GLU A 211 -18.44 -3.25 -18.93
C GLU A 211 -19.61 -3.09 -17.96
#